data_AF-A0A835WB42-F1
#
_entry.id   AF-A0A835WB42-F1
#
_cell.length_a   1.000
_cell.length_b   1.000
_cell.length_c   1.000
_cell.angle_alpha   90.00
_cell.angle_beta   90.00
_cell.angle_gamma   90.00
#
_symmetry.space_group_name_H-M   'P 1'
#
loop_
_entity.id
_entity.type
_entity.pdbx_description
1 polymer ?
#
loop_
_entity_poly.entity_id
_entity_poly.type
_entity_poly.pdbx_seq_one_letter_code
_entity_poly.pdbx_strand_id
1 'polypeptide(L)'
;MNGLDVSMSRMQGYEVTRQPEDPGNVSIPNFKEGIFTYKGARQTPWKSEQTHSFSLPNAYTARILNGTIVHTGGATEMAITTHHTVERPMMPPGTIRGATWVKPQYIPTDDPALDELHAVAHVVSPQLPALMDACNSYHLHSADGWITTAGFMTAAKRAGLTLSRAEYLALERALTKDTLGRINYLQMEALVQAVTAADQTGEGVVEPAAE
;
A
#
# COMPACT_ATOMS: atom_id res chain seq x y z
N MET A 1 6.58 -5.83 10.90
CA MET A 1 5.91 -4.52 10.71
C MET A 1 6.45 -3.54 11.73
N ASN A 2 6.18 -2.24 11.57
CA ASN A 2 6.49 -1.24 12.59
C ASN A 2 5.38 -1.18 13.65
N GLY A 3 5.67 -0.57 14.80
CA GLY A 3 4.63 -0.25 15.78
C GLY A 3 3.59 0.71 15.21
N LEU A 4 2.32 0.53 15.60
CA LEU A 4 1.17 1.25 15.06
C LEU A 4 1.36 2.77 15.09
N ASP A 5 1.78 3.33 16.23
CA ASP A 5 1.98 4.78 16.37
C ASP A 5 3.04 5.34 15.41
N VAL A 6 4.11 4.58 15.18
CA VAL A 6 5.17 4.97 14.23
C VAL A 6 4.66 4.92 12.80
N SER A 7 3.94 3.86 12.43
CA SER A 7 3.34 3.75 11.10
C SER A 7 2.34 4.89 10.86
N MET A 8 1.45 5.17 11.81
CA MET A 8 0.46 6.24 11.69
C MET A 8 1.13 7.63 11.62
N SER A 9 2.14 7.89 12.45
CA SER A 9 2.91 9.13 12.40
C SER A 9 3.59 9.34 11.04
N ARG A 10 4.15 8.29 10.45
CA ARG A 10 4.74 8.34 9.10
C ARG A 10 3.66 8.54 8.03
N MET A 11 2.49 7.92 8.19
CA MET A 11 1.37 8.00 7.23
C MET A 11 0.52 9.27 7.35
N GLN A 12 0.72 10.10 8.38
CA GLN A 12 0.01 11.37 8.55
C GLN A 12 0.23 12.35 7.39
N GLY A 13 1.36 12.23 6.68
CA GLY A 13 1.69 13.04 5.52
C GLY A 13 1.24 12.47 4.17
N TYR A 14 0.56 11.32 4.15
CA TYR A 14 0.16 10.61 2.94
C TYR A 14 -1.36 10.45 2.81
N GLU A 15 -1.81 9.92 1.67
CA GLU A 15 -3.23 9.79 1.30
C GLU A 15 -4.09 8.95 2.25
N VAL A 16 -3.50 8.02 3.01
CA VAL A 16 -4.25 7.10 3.90
C VAL A 16 -5.00 7.86 5.00
N THR A 17 -4.38 8.89 5.58
CA THR A 17 -4.99 9.71 6.65
C THR A 17 -5.73 10.94 6.10
N ARG A 18 -5.61 11.20 4.80
CA ARG A 18 -6.31 12.29 4.15
C ARG A 18 -7.79 11.93 3.99
N GLN A 19 -8.66 12.81 4.48
CA GLN A 19 -10.09 12.69 4.23
C GLN A 19 -10.41 13.02 2.77
N PRO A 20 -11.46 12.41 2.18
CA PRO A 20 -12.01 12.88 0.92
C PRO A 20 -12.34 14.37 1.03
N GLU A 21 -12.11 15.13 -0.04
CA GLU A 21 -12.60 16.50 -0.12
C GLU A 21 -14.15 16.46 -0.10
N ASP A 22 -14.74 17.21 0.81
CA ASP A 22 -16.11 17.08 1.34
C ASP A 22 -17.21 16.77 0.29
N PRO A 23 -18.04 15.70 0.44
CA PRO A 23 -19.21 15.47 -0.40
C PRO A 23 -20.34 16.50 -0.16
N GLY A 24 -20.21 17.36 0.85
CA GLY A 24 -21.10 18.49 1.10
C GLY A 24 -20.73 19.74 0.28
N ASN A 25 -21.35 19.90 -0.88
CA ASN A 25 -21.56 21.16 -1.62
C ASN A 25 -20.51 21.70 -2.60
N VAL A 26 -19.40 21.02 -2.91
CA VAL A 26 -18.57 21.36 -4.08
C VAL A 26 -18.12 20.11 -4.80
N SER A 27 -18.94 19.60 -5.72
CA SER A 27 -18.45 18.63 -6.71
C SER A 27 -17.32 19.26 -7.53
N ILE A 28 -16.22 18.53 -7.70
CA ILE A 28 -15.08 19.00 -8.50
C ILE A 28 -15.59 19.29 -9.93
N PRO A 29 -15.51 20.53 -10.42
CA PRO A 29 -16.04 20.86 -11.73
C PRO A 29 -15.38 20.02 -12.82
N ASN A 30 -16.19 19.50 -13.75
CA ASN A 30 -15.74 18.68 -14.89
C ASN A 30 -15.05 17.35 -14.54
N PHE A 31 -15.04 16.96 -13.26
CA PHE A 31 -14.53 15.66 -12.83
C PHE A 31 -15.67 14.81 -12.28
N LYS A 32 -15.78 13.58 -12.76
CA LYS A 32 -16.68 12.57 -12.20
C LYS A 32 -15.85 11.51 -11.53
N GLU A 33 -16.08 11.31 -10.24
CA GLU A 33 -15.43 10.23 -9.51
C GLU A 33 -15.70 8.89 -10.19
N GLY A 34 -14.63 8.12 -10.38
CA GLY A 34 -14.68 6.79 -10.97
C GLY A 34 -14.95 5.72 -9.90
N ILE A 35 -14.31 4.56 -10.08
CA ILE A 35 -14.36 3.46 -9.10
C ILE A 35 -13.54 3.76 -7.83
N PHE A 36 -12.59 4.69 -7.90
CA PHE A 36 -11.78 5.15 -6.76
C PHE A 36 -12.22 6.54 -6.33
N THR A 37 -12.32 6.75 -5.02
CA THR A 37 -12.62 8.05 -4.44
C THR A 37 -11.44 9.02 -4.60
N TYR A 38 -11.73 10.29 -4.83
CA TYR A 38 -10.70 11.32 -4.90
C TYR A 38 -10.27 11.75 -3.49
N LYS A 39 -8.97 11.61 -3.20
CA LYS A 39 -8.32 12.09 -1.97
C LYS A 39 -7.13 13.00 -2.28
N GLY A 40 -7.23 13.76 -3.37
CA GLY A 40 -6.12 14.51 -3.94
C GLY A 40 -5.41 13.79 -5.09
N ALA A 41 -4.45 14.48 -5.68
CA ALA A 41 -3.62 13.96 -6.77
C ALA A 41 -2.23 14.61 -6.77
N ARG A 42 -1.23 13.89 -7.28
CA ARG A 42 0.11 14.39 -7.58
C ARG A 42 0.49 14.24 -9.05
N GLN A 43 1.51 15.00 -9.45
CA GLN A 43 2.15 14.86 -10.75
C GLN A 43 2.81 13.49 -10.94
N THR A 44 2.99 13.08 -12.19
CA THR A 44 3.72 11.86 -12.53
C THR A 44 5.16 11.90 -11.98
N PRO A 45 5.66 10.83 -11.36
CA PRO A 45 7.04 10.78 -10.90
C PRO A 45 8.03 10.98 -12.05
N TRP A 46 9.05 11.81 -11.83
CA TRP A 46 10.13 12.01 -12.80
C TRP A 46 11.25 11.03 -12.46
N LYS A 47 11.38 9.98 -13.27
CA LYS A 47 12.43 8.97 -13.16
C LYS A 47 12.88 8.56 -14.55
N SER A 48 14.19 8.52 -14.78
CA SER A 48 14.70 8.04 -16.05
C SER A 48 14.48 6.53 -16.18
N GLU A 49 14.25 6.07 -17.41
CA GLU A 49 14.11 4.64 -17.71
C GLU A 49 15.32 3.84 -17.22
N GLN A 50 16.53 4.35 -17.43
CA GLN A 50 17.76 3.72 -16.97
C GLN A 50 17.78 3.55 -15.44
N THR A 51 17.41 4.60 -14.69
CA THR A 51 17.38 4.55 -13.22
C THR A 51 16.27 3.65 -12.69
N HIS A 52 15.17 3.49 -13.44
CA HIS A 52 14.09 2.57 -13.10
C HIS A 52 14.51 1.12 -13.33
N SER A 53 14.97 0.81 -14.54
CA SER A 53 15.25 -0.55 -15.00
C SER A 53 16.54 -1.14 -14.44
N PHE A 54 17.55 -0.31 -14.14
CA PHE A 54 18.82 -0.72 -13.54
C PHE A 54 18.93 -0.28 -12.07
N SER A 55 17.83 -0.36 -11.34
CA SER A 55 17.87 -0.24 -9.88
C SER A 55 18.74 -1.35 -9.26
N LEU A 56 19.16 -1.15 -8.00
CA LEU A 56 20.08 -2.07 -7.33
C LEU A 56 19.53 -3.51 -7.28
N PRO A 57 20.23 -4.52 -7.84
CA PRO A 57 19.69 -5.87 -7.96
C PRO A 57 19.35 -6.48 -6.59
N ASN A 58 20.26 -6.37 -5.62
CA ASN A 58 20.05 -6.91 -4.27
C ASN A 58 18.87 -6.23 -3.55
N ALA A 59 18.69 -4.92 -3.75
CA ALA A 59 17.58 -4.19 -3.15
C ALA A 59 16.25 -4.54 -3.83
N TYR A 60 16.26 -4.73 -5.15
CA TYR A 60 15.06 -5.12 -5.89
C TYR A 60 14.60 -6.53 -5.54
N THR A 61 15.52 -7.48 -5.34
CA THR A 61 15.20 -8.81 -4.78
C THR A 61 14.52 -8.69 -3.41
N ALA A 62 15.03 -7.82 -2.53
CA ALA A 62 14.39 -7.59 -1.24
C ALA A 62 12.98 -6.98 -1.38
N ARG A 63 12.77 -6.04 -2.32
CA ARG A 63 11.43 -5.49 -2.61
C ARG A 63 10.44 -6.55 -3.10
N ILE A 64 10.89 -7.50 -3.93
CA ILE A 64 10.07 -8.64 -4.40
C ILE A 64 9.66 -9.50 -3.20
N LEU A 65 10.62 -9.89 -2.36
CA LEU A 65 10.36 -10.77 -1.22
C LEU A 65 9.44 -10.14 -0.16
N ASN A 66 9.51 -8.82 0.02
CA ASN A 66 8.70 -8.09 0.98
C ASN A 66 7.37 -7.55 0.40
N GLY A 67 7.10 -7.75 -0.90
CA GLY A 67 5.87 -7.25 -1.54
C GLY A 67 5.75 -5.72 -1.59
N THR A 68 6.87 -4.98 -1.66
CA THR A 68 6.88 -3.50 -1.59
C THR A 68 7.16 -2.83 -2.94
N ILE A 69 6.69 -3.43 -4.02
CA ILE A 69 6.84 -2.90 -5.37
C ILE A 69 5.75 -1.85 -5.62
N VAL A 70 6.09 -0.58 -5.46
CA VAL A 70 5.16 0.53 -5.67
C VAL A 70 4.93 0.77 -7.16
N HIS A 71 3.67 0.87 -7.59
CA HIS A 71 3.34 1.25 -8.97
C HIS A 71 3.76 2.70 -9.26
N THR A 72 4.45 2.95 -10.37
CA THR A 72 5.14 4.23 -10.68
C THR A 72 4.21 5.39 -11.08
N GLY A 73 2.90 5.15 -11.21
CA GLY A 73 1.89 6.16 -11.57
C GLY A 73 0.62 6.06 -10.72
N GLY A 74 -0.46 6.71 -11.16
CA GLY A 74 -1.76 6.63 -10.48
C GLY A 74 -2.10 7.82 -9.58
N ALA A 75 -1.39 8.94 -9.75
CA ALA A 75 -1.57 10.19 -9.02
C ALA A 75 -1.31 10.11 -7.50
N THR A 76 -0.62 9.05 -7.03
CA THR A 76 -0.42 8.82 -5.59
C THR A 76 0.87 9.42 -5.05
N GLU A 77 0.83 9.90 -3.80
CA GLU A 77 2.03 10.39 -3.08
C GLU A 77 3.04 9.28 -2.75
N MET A 78 2.59 8.03 -2.61
CA MET A 78 3.53 6.92 -2.40
C MET A 78 4.37 6.63 -3.64
N ALA A 79 3.78 6.75 -4.83
CA ALA A 79 4.51 6.61 -6.09
C ALA A 79 5.57 7.70 -6.22
N ILE A 80 5.22 8.97 -5.98
CA ILE A 80 6.18 10.07 -6.11
C ILE A 80 7.31 9.96 -5.08
N THR A 81 7.00 9.57 -3.84
CA THR A 81 8.02 9.45 -2.78
C THR A 81 9.08 8.40 -3.10
N THR A 82 8.68 7.30 -3.73
CA THR A 82 9.58 6.18 -4.03
C THR A 82 10.23 6.27 -5.41
N HIS A 83 9.61 6.97 -6.36
CA HIS A 83 10.06 7.00 -7.76
C HIS A 83 10.65 8.33 -8.20
N HIS A 84 10.24 9.45 -7.63
CA HIS A 84 10.74 10.75 -8.07
C HIS A 84 12.23 10.88 -7.76
N THR A 85 13.04 11.21 -8.76
CA THR A 85 14.49 11.33 -8.59
C THR A 85 14.84 12.64 -7.91
N VAL A 86 14.68 12.69 -6.59
CA VAL A 86 15.12 13.81 -5.75
C VAL A 86 16.65 13.83 -5.65
N GLU A 87 17.27 12.66 -5.49
CA GLU A 87 18.71 12.45 -5.57
C GLU A 87 19.04 11.60 -6.80
N ARG A 88 20.18 11.87 -7.46
CA ARG A 88 20.61 11.10 -8.65
C ARG A 88 20.94 9.63 -8.29
N PRO A 89 21.69 9.34 -7.20
CA PRO A 89 21.72 7.99 -6.64
C PRO A 89 20.37 7.66 -6.00
N MET A 90 19.58 6.78 -6.63
CA MET A 90 18.32 6.30 -6.06
C MET A 90 18.58 5.11 -5.13
N MET A 91 19.07 5.40 -3.92
CA MET A 91 19.33 4.40 -2.89
C MET A 91 18.01 3.91 -2.24
N PRO A 92 17.96 2.66 -1.76
CA PRO A 92 16.78 2.14 -1.07
C PRO A 92 16.59 2.80 0.32
N PRO A 93 15.37 2.77 0.88
CA PRO A 93 15.15 3.08 2.28
C PRO A 93 15.98 2.16 3.18
N GLY A 94 16.49 2.70 4.30
CA GLY A 94 17.41 1.98 5.20
C GLY A 94 18.90 2.06 4.82
N THR A 95 19.27 2.94 3.90
CA THR A 95 20.66 3.14 3.52
C THR A 95 21.46 3.81 4.65
N ILE A 96 22.46 3.09 5.17
CA ILE A 96 23.37 3.59 6.20
C ILE A 96 24.49 4.40 5.54
N ARG A 97 24.70 5.63 6.02
CA ARG A 97 25.74 6.55 5.54
C ARG A 97 26.67 6.89 6.71
N GLY A 98 27.94 6.49 6.58
CA GLY A 98 29.03 6.97 7.43
C GLY A 98 29.76 8.15 6.77
N ALA A 99 30.67 8.77 7.49
CA ALA A 99 31.44 9.92 6.97
C ALA A 99 32.25 9.58 5.70
N THR A 100 32.71 8.34 5.57
CA THR A 100 33.60 7.89 4.48
C THR A 100 33.15 6.60 3.81
N TRP A 101 31.98 6.06 4.15
CA TRP A 101 31.46 4.81 3.59
C TRP A 101 29.94 4.86 3.45
N VAL A 102 29.42 4.11 2.47
CA VAL A 102 27.98 3.96 2.24
C VAL A 102 27.64 2.49 2.05
N LYS A 103 26.54 2.05 2.68
CA LYS A 103 25.99 0.71 2.48
C LYS A 103 24.52 0.82 2.10
N PRO A 104 24.18 0.82 0.79
CA PRO A 104 22.80 0.79 0.35
C PRO A 104 22.23 -0.61 0.61
N GLN A 105 21.34 -0.70 1.60
CA GLN A 105 20.62 -1.92 1.94
C GLN A 105 19.14 -1.58 2.10
N TYR A 106 18.28 -2.41 1.53
CA TYR A 106 16.84 -2.28 1.73
C TYR A 106 16.50 -2.79 3.13
N ILE A 107 15.93 -1.94 3.98
CA ILE A 107 15.43 -2.33 5.29
C ILE A 107 13.89 -2.24 5.28
N PRO A 108 13.17 -3.36 5.46
CA PRO A 108 11.71 -3.37 5.42
C PRO A 108 11.06 -2.38 6.40
N THR A 109 11.56 -2.29 7.64
CA THR A 109 11.03 -1.39 8.68
C THR A 109 11.26 0.10 8.39
N ASP A 110 12.18 0.43 7.49
CA ASP A 110 12.44 1.81 7.10
C ASP A 110 11.70 2.20 5.80
N ASP A 111 11.07 1.25 5.10
CA ASP A 111 10.28 1.53 3.90
C ASP A 111 8.85 1.96 4.28
N PRO A 112 8.44 3.22 3.98
CA PRO A 112 7.08 3.69 4.24
C PRO A 112 6.00 2.91 3.46
N ALA A 113 6.35 2.14 2.42
CA ALA A 113 5.39 1.30 1.70
C ALA A 113 4.76 0.18 2.57
N LEU A 114 5.50 -0.34 3.57
CA LEU A 114 4.92 -1.27 4.53
C LEU A 114 4.06 -0.56 5.58
N ASP A 115 4.46 0.65 6.00
CA ASP A 115 3.65 1.49 6.89
C ASP A 115 2.31 1.88 6.24
N GLU A 116 2.30 2.09 4.92
CA GLU A 116 1.08 2.34 4.15
C GLU A 116 0.14 1.13 4.16
N LEU A 117 0.65 -0.09 3.93
CA LEU A 117 -0.15 -1.31 4.04
C LEU A 117 -0.71 -1.47 5.45
N HIS A 118 0.12 -1.22 6.46
CA HIS A 118 -0.27 -1.32 7.85
C HIS A 118 -1.43 -0.37 8.17
N ALA A 119 -1.31 0.91 7.83
CA ALA A 119 -2.36 1.90 8.07
C ALA A 119 -3.66 1.57 7.31
N VAL A 120 -3.56 1.13 6.05
CA VAL A 120 -4.75 0.76 5.25
C VAL A 120 -5.43 -0.50 5.79
N ALA A 121 -4.68 -1.49 6.26
CA ALA A 121 -5.27 -2.68 6.87
C ALA A 121 -6.13 -2.35 8.09
N HIS A 122 -5.73 -1.38 8.92
CA HIS A 122 -6.53 -0.88 10.04
C HIS A 122 -7.80 -0.15 9.60
N VAL A 123 -7.78 0.54 8.45
CA VAL A 123 -8.98 1.16 7.86
C VAL A 123 -9.96 0.09 7.35
N VAL A 124 -9.45 -0.99 6.75
CA VAL A 124 -10.28 -2.04 6.12
C VAL A 124 -10.79 -3.06 7.13
N SER A 125 -10.00 -3.42 8.14
CA SER A 125 -10.29 -4.46 9.13
C SER A 125 -11.71 -4.39 9.73
N PRO A 126 -12.21 -3.25 10.24
CA PRO A 126 -13.56 -3.19 10.82
C PRO A 126 -14.68 -3.41 9.80
N GLN A 127 -14.42 -3.20 8.50
CA GLN A 127 -15.39 -3.36 7.42
C GLN A 127 -15.21 -4.69 6.68
N LEU A 128 -14.24 -5.52 7.09
CA LEU A 128 -13.90 -6.78 6.44
C LEU A 128 -15.12 -7.72 6.30
N PRO A 129 -15.98 -7.93 7.32
CA PRO A 129 -17.14 -8.83 7.16
C PRO A 129 -18.10 -8.34 6.07
N ALA A 130 -18.43 -7.05 6.05
CA ALA A 130 -19.32 -6.46 5.04
C ALA A 130 -18.71 -6.54 3.62
N LEU A 131 -17.39 -6.36 3.52
CA LEU A 131 -16.65 -6.50 2.28
C LEU A 131 -16.69 -7.95 1.75
N MET A 132 -16.53 -8.94 2.62
CA MET A 132 -16.60 -10.35 2.24
C MET A 132 -17.99 -10.75 1.75
N ASP A 133 -19.05 -10.30 2.42
CA ASP A 133 -20.42 -10.54 1.97
C ASP A 133 -20.70 -9.92 0.59
N ALA A 134 -20.18 -8.72 0.34
CA ALA A 134 -20.31 -8.05 -0.95
C ALA A 134 -19.51 -8.77 -2.05
N CYS A 135 -18.30 -9.24 -1.76
CA CYS A 135 -17.46 -10.03 -2.68
C CYS A 135 -18.11 -11.37 -3.03
N ASN A 136 -18.64 -12.08 -2.04
CA ASN A 136 -19.35 -13.35 -2.25
C ASN A 136 -20.59 -13.18 -3.12
N SER A 137 -21.24 -12.00 -3.04
CA SER A 137 -22.45 -11.67 -3.83
C SER A 137 -22.17 -11.16 -5.24
N TYR A 138 -20.89 -10.99 -5.63
CA TYR A 138 -20.51 -10.38 -6.92
C TYR A 138 -20.69 -11.31 -8.13
N HIS A 139 -21.05 -12.59 -7.91
CA HIS A 139 -21.23 -13.62 -8.96
C HIS A 139 -20.03 -13.71 -9.92
N LEU A 140 -18.86 -14.04 -9.36
CA LEU A 140 -17.66 -14.28 -10.16
C LEU A 140 -17.86 -15.46 -11.11
N HIS A 141 -17.31 -15.36 -12.32
CA HIS A 141 -17.25 -16.48 -13.26
C HIS A 141 -16.38 -17.65 -12.73
N SER A 142 -15.50 -17.36 -11.78
CA SER A 142 -14.58 -18.31 -11.14
C SER A 142 -14.96 -18.47 -9.66
N ALA A 143 -15.21 -19.70 -9.21
CA ALA A 143 -15.69 -19.98 -7.85
C ALA A 143 -14.59 -19.96 -6.77
N ASP A 144 -13.33 -19.81 -7.16
CA ASP A 144 -12.11 -19.93 -6.35
C ASP A 144 -11.58 -18.59 -5.82
N GLY A 145 -12.38 -17.52 -5.92
CA GLY A 145 -12.09 -16.24 -5.27
C GLY A 145 -11.30 -15.23 -6.12
N TRP A 146 -11.01 -15.53 -7.39
CA TRP A 146 -10.34 -14.57 -8.29
C TRP A 146 -11.28 -13.50 -8.81
N ILE A 147 -11.03 -12.26 -8.38
CA ILE A 147 -11.80 -11.07 -8.73
C ILE A 147 -10.94 -10.05 -9.47
N THR A 148 -11.52 -9.33 -10.43
CA THR A 148 -10.85 -8.23 -11.10
C THR A 148 -10.81 -7.00 -10.19
N THR A 149 -9.85 -6.10 -10.42
CA THR A 149 -9.78 -4.80 -9.71
C THR A 149 -11.11 -4.05 -9.72
N ALA A 150 -11.77 -3.95 -10.88
CA ALA A 150 -13.05 -3.25 -11.01
C ALA A 150 -14.17 -3.93 -10.23
N GLY A 151 -14.20 -5.27 -10.23
CA GLY A 151 -15.19 -6.03 -9.47
C GLY A 151 -14.99 -5.87 -7.97
N PHE A 152 -13.75 -5.94 -7.51
CA PHE A 152 -13.41 -5.74 -6.11
C PHE A 152 -13.79 -4.33 -5.63
N MET A 153 -13.44 -3.29 -6.38
CA MET A 153 -13.78 -1.91 -6.03
C MET A 153 -15.30 -1.66 -6.03
N THR A 154 -16.05 -2.33 -6.90
CA THR A 154 -17.51 -2.26 -6.91
C THR A 154 -18.10 -2.94 -5.67
N ALA A 155 -17.57 -4.09 -5.27
CA ALA A 155 -17.95 -4.78 -4.04
C ALA A 155 -17.61 -3.94 -2.79
N ALA A 156 -16.42 -3.33 -2.75
CA ALA A 156 -16.01 -2.41 -1.67
C ALA A 156 -16.99 -1.25 -1.51
N LYS A 157 -17.34 -0.58 -2.62
CA LYS A 157 -18.33 0.50 -2.59
C LYS A 157 -19.71 0.02 -2.11
N ARG A 158 -20.12 -1.19 -2.48
CA ARG A 158 -21.37 -1.81 -2.02
C ARG A 158 -21.36 -2.11 -0.51
N ALA A 159 -20.20 -2.45 0.04
CA ALA A 159 -19.99 -2.66 1.46
C ALA A 159 -19.85 -1.36 2.28
N GLY A 160 -19.91 -0.19 1.62
CA GLY A 160 -19.70 1.11 2.27
C GLY A 160 -18.23 1.50 2.43
N LEU A 161 -17.30 0.69 1.91
CA LEU A 161 -15.86 0.96 1.94
C LEU A 161 -15.46 1.77 0.71
N THR A 162 -14.99 3.00 0.92
CA THR A 162 -14.42 3.85 -0.13
C THR A 162 -12.90 3.83 -0.06
N LEU A 163 -12.26 3.30 -1.10
CA LEU A 163 -10.81 3.31 -1.22
C LEU A 163 -10.37 4.26 -2.34
N SER A 164 -9.38 5.07 -2.06
CA SER A 164 -8.60 5.81 -3.06
C SER A 164 -7.65 4.87 -3.81
N ARG A 165 -6.99 5.40 -4.85
CA ARG A 165 -5.99 4.63 -5.61
C ARG A 165 -4.83 4.18 -4.73
N ALA A 166 -4.31 5.04 -3.85
CA ALA A 166 -3.20 4.67 -2.97
C ALA A 166 -3.59 3.53 -2.02
N GLU A 167 -4.74 3.64 -1.37
CA GLU A 167 -5.20 2.63 -0.41
C GLU A 167 -5.43 1.28 -1.09
N TYR A 168 -6.07 1.26 -2.27
CA TYR A 168 -6.22 0.01 -3.03
C TYR A 168 -4.87 -0.55 -3.47
N LEU A 169 -3.97 0.27 -4.02
CA LEU A 169 -2.65 -0.19 -4.47
C LEU A 169 -1.82 -0.72 -3.29
N ALA A 170 -1.95 -0.13 -2.09
CA ALA A 170 -1.25 -0.60 -0.90
C ALA A 170 -1.65 -2.04 -0.55
N LEU A 171 -2.95 -2.37 -0.56
CA LEU A 171 -3.46 -3.73 -0.37
C LEU A 171 -3.00 -4.65 -1.50
N GLU A 172 -3.17 -4.21 -2.75
CA GLU A 172 -2.91 -5.00 -3.94
C GLU A 172 -1.44 -5.44 -4.05
N ARG A 173 -0.49 -4.61 -3.60
CA ARG A 173 0.96 -4.90 -3.65
C ARG A 173 1.35 -6.18 -2.89
N ALA A 174 0.67 -6.46 -1.79
CA ALA A 174 0.96 -7.63 -0.95
C ALA A 174 0.25 -8.90 -1.44
N LEU A 175 -0.66 -8.78 -2.42
CA LEU A 175 -1.38 -9.91 -2.99
C LEU A 175 -0.65 -10.47 -4.21
N THR A 176 -0.75 -11.78 -4.38
CA THR A 176 -0.30 -12.43 -5.60
C THR A 176 -1.36 -12.27 -6.69
N LYS A 177 -0.93 -11.85 -7.88
CA LYS A 177 -1.81 -11.71 -9.05
C LYS A 177 -1.62 -12.89 -9.99
N ASP A 178 -2.71 -13.30 -10.62
CA ASP A 178 -2.66 -14.33 -11.66
C ASP A 178 -2.25 -13.76 -13.04
N THR A 179 -2.28 -14.61 -14.07
CA THR A 179 -1.93 -14.25 -15.46
C THR A 179 -2.82 -13.16 -16.06
N LEU A 180 -4.03 -12.97 -15.53
CA LEU A 180 -4.98 -11.96 -15.98
C LEU A 180 -4.94 -10.70 -15.10
N GLY A 181 -4.04 -10.65 -14.12
CA GLY A 181 -3.95 -9.55 -13.16
C GLY A 181 -5.10 -9.51 -12.15
N ARG A 182 -5.82 -10.62 -11.97
CA ARG A 182 -6.87 -10.74 -10.95
C ARG A 182 -6.22 -10.92 -9.58
N ILE A 183 -6.93 -10.48 -8.55
CA ILE A 183 -6.54 -10.67 -7.15
C ILE A 183 -7.45 -11.72 -6.52
N ASN A 184 -6.95 -12.39 -5.47
CA ASN A 184 -7.76 -13.31 -4.69
C ASN A 184 -8.26 -12.60 -3.42
N TYR A 185 -9.58 -12.39 -3.29
CA TYR A 185 -10.12 -11.64 -2.15
C TYR A 185 -10.08 -12.45 -0.83
N LEU A 186 -10.00 -13.78 -0.89
CA LEU A 186 -9.78 -14.63 0.29
C LEU A 186 -8.36 -14.45 0.84
N GLN A 187 -7.37 -14.31 -0.05
CA GLN A 187 -6.00 -13.99 0.35
C GLN A 187 -5.91 -12.60 0.99
N MET A 188 -6.69 -11.65 0.50
CA MET A 188 -6.74 -10.31 1.08
C MET A 188 -7.37 -10.30 2.47
N GLU A 189 -8.42 -11.09 2.70
CA GLU A 189 -8.99 -11.30 4.03
C GLU A 189 -7.93 -11.81 5.01
N ALA A 190 -7.23 -12.88 4.63
CA ALA A 190 -6.17 -13.46 5.44
C ALA A 190 -5.02 -12.48 5.72
N LEU A 191 -4.65 -11.66 4.72
CA LEU A 191 -3.62 -10.63 4.87
C LEU A 191 -4.02 -9.56 5.88
N VAL A 192 -5.23 -8.99 5.75
CA VAL A 192 -5.71 -7.93 6.67
C VAL A 192 -5.80 -8.47 8.10
N GLN A 193 -6.31 -9.69 8.27
CA GLN A 193 -6.33 -10.35 9.58
C GLN A 193 -4.92 -10.56 10.13
N ALA A 194 -3.98 -11.05 9.32
CA ALA A 194 -2.59 -11.27 9.73
C ALA A 194 -1.88 -9.97 10.15
N VAL A 195 -2.16 -8.86 9.48
CA VAL A 195 -1.64 -7.53 9.85
C VAL A 195 -2.13 -7.16 11.25
N THR A 196 -3.44 -7.21 11.48
CA THR A 196 -3.99 -6.88 12.81
C THR A 196 -3.57 -7.84 13.92
N ALA A 197 -3.33 -9.12 13.60
CA ALA A 197 -2.84 -10.10 14.56
C ALA A 197 -1.36 -9.87 14.92
N ALA A 198 -0.54 -9.45 13.96
CA ALA A 198 0.86 -9.15 14.20
C ALA A 198 1.05 -7.97 15.18
N ASP A 199 0.12 -7.01 15.23
CA ASP A 199 0.18 -5.91 16.20
C ASP A 199 -0.02 -6.39 17.64
N GLN A 200 -0.91 -7.36 17.87
CA GLN A 200 -1.17 -7.93 19.20
C GLN A 200 0.01 -8.75 19.75
N THR A 201 0.88 -9.24 18.85
CA THR A 201 2.09 -9.98 19.22
C THR A 201 3.33 -9.08 19.34
N GLY A 202 3.22 -7.81 18.93
CA GLY A 202 4.30 -6.83 18.94
C GLY A 202 4.56 -6.13 20.29
N GLU A 203 3.67 -6.25 21.27
CA GLU A 203 3.85 -5.68 22.62
C GLU A 203 4.75 -6.52 23.56
N GLY A 204 5.47 -7.53 23.03
CA GLY A 204 6.12 -8.58 23.85
C GLY A 204 7.62 -8.79 23.67
N VAL A 205 8.42 -7.81 23.20
CA VAL A 205 9.89 -7.95 23.27
C VAL A 205 10.35 -7.47 24.63
N VAL A 206 10.28 -8.38 25.61
CA VAL A 206 11.02 -8.28 26.87
C VAL A 206 12.50 -8.13 26.52
N GLU A 207 13.16 -7.07 27.03
CA GLU A 207 14.61 -6.94 26.99
C GLU A 207 15.27 -8.27 27.38
N PRO A 208 16.29 -8.76 26.66
CA PRO A 208 17.11 -9.80 27.23
C PRO A 208 17.77 -9.22 28.48
N ALA A 209 17.47 -9.82 29.64
CA ALA A 209 18.14 -9.51 30.88
C ALA A 209 19.66 -9.56 30.65
N ALA A 210 20.33 -8.47 30.98
CA ALA A 210 21.78 -8.44 31.02
C ALA A 210 22.26 -9.42 32.11
N GLU A 211 23.01 -10.44 31.69
CA GLU A 211 23.97 -11.16 32.54
C GLU A 211 25.39 -10.70 32.21
#